data_AF-A0A699K5N8-F1
#
_entry.id   AF-A0A699K5N8-F1
#
_cell.length_a   1.000
_cell.length_b   1.000
_cell.length_c   1.000
_cell.angle_alpha   90.00
_cell.angle_beta   90.00
_cell.angle_gamma   90.00
#
_symmetry.space_group_name_H-M   'P 1'
#
loop_
_entity.id
_entity.type
_entity.pdbx_description
1 polymer ?
#
loop_
_entity_poly.entity_id
_entity_poly.type
_entity_poly.pdbx_seq_one_letter_code
_entity_poly.pdbx_strand_id
1 'polypeptide(L)'
;MMVADCELAARLQEEDIGELSIEEKSRLFMNKRKKHFVRLRAKKIRSKPPTKAQKRNQMCTYLKNMAKYKHNQLKSKSFEEIQMLFNNTRKWIEAFVLMDIELVKDSEKSSEGSEKAVEGSEKAKKGSSKRAGSNLEQGDTKRPRTGMSTPIDLSNVLALAIPSN
;
A
#
# COMPACT_ATOMS: atom_id res chain seq x y z
N MET A 1 11.35 18.18 -36.19
CA MET A 1 11.55 16.82 -36.74
C MET A 1 10.99 15.70 -35.86
N MET A 2 10.40 15.94 -34.68
CA MET A 2 9.82 14.89 -33.83
C MET A 2 8.31 14.63 -34.01
N VAL A 3 7.60 15.45 -34.79
CA VAL A 3 6.14 15.34 -34.95
C VAL A 3 5.75 14.27 -35.98
N ALA A 4 6.60 14.06 -37.00
CA ALA A 4 6.36 13.09 -38.07
C ALA A 4 6.36 11.64 -37.57
N ASP A 5 7.22 11.30 -36.60
CA ASP A 5 7.32 9.93 -36.07
C ASP A 5 6.10 9.56 -35.19
N CYS A 6 5.52 10.53 -34.49
CA CYS A 6 4.31 10.29 -33.69
C CYS A 6 3.07 10.03 -34.55
N GLU A 7 2.95 10.72 -35.68
CA GLU A 7 1.82 10.56 -36.61
C GLU A 7 1.89 9.22 -37.35
N LEU A 8 3.09 8.79 -37.73
CA LEU A 8 3.32 7.51 -38.40
C LEU A 8 3.08 6.31 -37.46
N ALA A 9 3.48 6.43 -36.18
CA ALA A 9 3.20 5.42 -35.17
C ALA A 9 1.71 5.27 -34.83
N ALA A 10 0.93 6.37 -34.90
CA ALA A 10 -0.52 6.34 -34.69
C ALA A 10 -1.25 5.65 -35.85
N ARG A 11 -0.85 5.92 -37.10
CA ARG A 11 -1.44 5.30 -38.30
C ARG A 11 -1.16 3.79 -38.39
N LEU A 12 0.07 3.37 -38.05
CA LEU A 12 0.45 1.96 -38.02
C LEU A 12 -0.39 1.13 -37.03
N GLN A 13 -0.69 1.68 -35.84
CA GLN A 13 -1.59 1.02 -34.88
C GLN A 13 -3.03 0.93 -35.37
N GLU A 14 -3.48 1.92 -36.13
CA GLU A 14 -4.85 1.95 -36.67
C GLU A 14 -5.02 0.97 -37.85
N GLU A 15 -3.95 0.75 -38.62
CA GLU A 15 -3.86 -0.23 -39.72
C GLU A 15 -3.82 -1.68 -39.22
N ASP A 16 -2.99 -1.98 -38.20
CA ASP A 16 -2.98 -3.29 -37.51
C ASP A 16 -4.34 -3.62 -36.85
N ILE A 17 -5.06 -2.60 -36.35
CA ILE A 17 -6.42 -2.76 -35.82
C ILE A 17 -7.45 -2.90 -36.96
N GLY A 18 -7.17 -2.32 -38.12
CA GLY A 18 -7.97 -2.40 -39.35
C GLY A 18 -8.03 -3.82 -39.93
N GLU A 19 -6.92 -4.56 -39.88
CA GLU A 19 -6.81 -5.94 -40.41
C GLU A 19 -7.38 -7.02 -39.48
N LEU A 20 -7.64 -6.71 -38.20
CA LEU A 20 -8.27 -7.67 -37.28
C LEU A 20 -9.63 -8.13 -37.81
N SER A 21 -9.86 -9.44 -37.78
CA SER A 21 -11.16 -10.02 -38.12
C SER A 21 -12.26 -9.45 -37.22
N ILE A 22 -13.51 -9.48 -37.69
CA ILE A 22 -14.68 -9.02 -36.93
C ILE A 22 -14.74 -9.71 -35.55
N GLU A 23 -14.36 -10.99 -35.49
CA GLU A 23 -14.28 -11.76 -34.26
C GLU A 23 -13.22 -11.17 -33.30
N GLU A 24 -12.00 -10.91 -33.77
CA GLU A 24 -10.93 -10.37 -32.93
C GLU A 24 -11.23 -8.95 -32.42
N LYS A 25 -11.81 -8.09 -33.28
CA LYS A 25 -12.29 -6.76 -32.88
C LYS A 25 -13.34 -6.87 -31.76
N SER A 26 -14.28 -7.82 -31.88
CA SER A 26 -15.28 -8.07 -30.85
C SER A 26 -14.66 -8.55 -29.52
N ARG A 27 -13.65 -9.43 -29.59
CA ARG A 27 -12.91 -9.92 -28.41
C ARG A 27 -12.16 -8.79 -27.74
N LEU A 28 -11.50 -7.92 -28.50
CA LEU A 28 -10.79 -6.76 -27.98
C LEU A 28 -11.74 -5.78 -27.29
N PHE A 29 -12.89 -5.48 -27.89
CA PHE A 29 -13.93 -4.63 -27.28
C PHE A 29 -14.45 -5.20 -25.96
N MET A 30 -14.80 -6.50 -25.94
CA MET A 30 -15.25 -7.17 -24.72
C MET A 30 -14.18 -7.19 -23.64
N ASN A 31 -12.91 -7.37 -24.00
CA ASN A 31 -11.78 -7.31 -23.08
C ASN A 31 -11.57 -5.89 -22.52
N LYS A 32 -11.66 -4.84 -23.35
CA LYS A 32 -11.59 -3.44 -22.92
C LYS A 32 -12.73 -3.13 -21.93
N ARG A 33 -13.96 -3.55 -22.24
CA ARG A 33 -15.15 -3.39 -21.37
C ARG A 33 -14.97 -4.13 -20.04
N LYS A 34 -14.51 -5.38 -20.05
CA LYS A 34 -14.21 -6.15 -18.83
C LYS A 34 -13.17 -5.44 -17.95
N LYS A 35 -12.05 -4.99 -18.54
CA LYS A 35 -11.00 -4.24 -17.83
C LYS A 35 -11.54 -2.97 -17.17
N HIS A 36 -12.40 -2.24 -17.87
CA HIS A 36 -13.05 -1.04 -17.32
C HIS A 36 -13.90 -1.36 -16.08
N PHE A 37 -14.73 -2.41 -16.14
CA PHE A 37 -15.54 -2.80 -14.97
C PHE A 37 -14.71 -3.30 -13.80
N VAL A 38 -13.62 -4.03 -14.05
CA VAL A 38 -12.67 -4.41 -13.01
C VAL A 38 -12.07 -3.17 -12.35
N ARG A 39 -11.66 -2.17 -13.14
CA ARG A 39 -11.14 -0.90 -12.62
C ARG A 39 -12.18 -0.14 -11.80
N LEU A 40 -13.43 -0.06 -12.26
CA LEU A 40 -14.53 0.57 -11.53
C LEU A 40 -14.81 -0.13 -10.20
N ARG A 41 -14.88 -1.46 -10.20
CA ARG A 41 -15.05 -2.24 -8.96
C ARG A 41 -13.89 -2.02 -7.98
N ALA A 42 -12.65 -2.04 -8.47
CA ALA A 42 -11.48 -1.78 -7.63
C ALA A 42 -11.51 -0.36 -7.04
N LYS A 43 -11.85 0.65 -7.84
CA LYS A 43 -12.00 2.04 -7.36
C LYS A 43 -13.09 2.14 -6.30
N LYS A 44 -14.25 1.49 -6.53
CA LYS A 44 -15.37 1.43 -5.58
C LYS A 44 -14.99 0.72 -4.27
N ILE A 45 -14.11 -0.28 -4.31
CA ILE A 45 -13.63 -0.96 -3.09
C ILE A 45 -12.62 -0.07 -2.34
N ARG A 46 -11.66 0.53 -3.06
CA ARG A 46 -10.62 1.40 -2.47
C ARG A 46 -11.17 2.69 -1.88
N SER A 47 -12.27 3.21 -2.42
CA SER A 47 -12.92 4.42 -1.91
C SER A 47 -13.74 4.18 -0.64
N LYS A 48 -13.93 2.93 -0.20
CA LYS A 48 -14.68 2.66 1.03
C LYS A 48 -13.88 3.13 2.25
N PRO A 49 -14.50 3.87 3.18
CA PRO A 49 -13.83 4.24 4.41
C PRO A 49 -13.46 2.98 5.21
N PRO A 50 -12.33 3.01 5.95
CA PRO A 50 -11.94 1.87 6.78
C PRO A 50 -13.01 1.54 7.82
N THR A 51 -13.35 0.25 7.94
CA THR A 51 -14.31 -0.25 8.92
C THR A 51 -13.76 -0.09 10.34
N LYS A 52 -14.64 0.00 11.37
CA LYS A 52 -14.24 -0.02 12.80
C LYS A 52 -13.28 -1.18 13.12
N ALA A 53 -13.58 -2.36 12.56
CA ALA A 53 -12.73 -3.53 12.39
C ALA A 53 -11.26 -3.23 12.04
N GLN A 54 -11.10 -2.64 10.86
CA GLN A 54 -9.80 -2.35 10.25
C GLN A 54 -9.03 -1.30 11.05
N LYS A 55 -9.71 -0.24 11.49
CA LYS A 55 -9.10 0.79 12.35
C LYS A 55 -8.59 0.19 13.65
N ARG A 56 -9.37 -0.69 14.30
CA ARG A 56 -8.96 -1.41 15.52
C ARG A 56 -7.69 -2.21 15.26
N ASN A 57 -7.64 -2.96 14.17
CA ASN A 57 -6.48 -3.79 13.82
C ASN A 57 -5.23 -2.95 13.55
N GLN A 58 -5.38 -1.78 12.91
CA GLN A 58 -4.30 -0.83 12.70
C GLN A 58 -3.77 -0.28 14.03
N MET A 59 -4.65 0.19 14.92
CA MET A 59 -4.26 0.68 16.25
C MET A 59 -3.60 -0.42 17.09
N CYS A 60 -4.14 -1.63 17.09
CA CYS A 60 -3.55 -2.76 17.81
C CYS A 60 -2.15 -3.10 17.29
N THR A 61 -1.96 -3.09 15.96
CA THR A 61 -0.64 -3.34 15.36
C THR A 61 0.37 -2.28 15.78
N TYR A 62 -0.03 -1.02 15.77
CA TYR A 62 0.82 0.07 16.24
C TYR A 62 1.19 -0.08 17.72
N LEU A 63 0.21 -0.35 18.59
CA LEU A 63 0.42 -0.53 20.03
C LEU A 63 1.33 -1.71 20.35
N LYS A 64 1.23 -2.82 19.60
CA LYS A 64 2.15 -3.95 19.73
C LYS A 64 3.59 -3.55 19.45
N ASN A 65 3.81 -2.70 18.45
CA ASN A 65 5.15 -2.34 18.01
C ASN A 65 5.75 -1.21 18.87
N MET A 66 4.97 -0.18 19.17
CA MET A 66 5.46 1.01 19.89
C MET A 66 5.50 0.81 21.40
N ALA A 67 4.44 0.23 21.97
CA ALA A 67 4.28 0.10 23.43
C ALA A 67 4.40 -1.36 23.91
N LYS A 68 4.86 -2.28 23.05
CA LYS A 68 5.13 -3.69 23.36
C LYS A 68 3.93 -4.45 23.97
N TYR A 69 2.70 -4.06 23.63
CA TYR A 69 1.50 -4.74 24.11
C TYR A 69 1.39 -6.18 23.60
N LYS A 70 0.94 -7.09 24.48
CA LYS A 70 0.63 -8.48 24.08
C LYS A 70 -0.71 -8.56 23.35
N HIS A 71 -0.85 -9.53 22.44
CA HIS A 71 -2.11 -9.74 21.71
C HIS A 71 -3.31 -9.97 22.64
N ASN A 72 -3.14 -10.77 23.68
CA ASN A 72 -4.21 -11.11 24.62
C ASN A 72 -4.74 -9.89 25.39
N GLN A 73 -3.88 -8.92 25.69
CA GLN A 73 -4.26 -7.67 26.37
C GLN A 73 -5.08 -6.75 25.48
N LEU A 74 -4.77 -6.73 24.18
CA LEU A 74 -5.52 -5.92 23.21
C LEU A 74 -6.79 -6.62 22.72
N LYS A 75 -6.85 -7.96 22.77
CA LYS A 75 -8.02 -8.72 22.33
C LYS A 75 -9.20 -8.55 23.28
N SER A 76 -8.96 -8.51 24.60
CA SER A 76 -10.01 -8.34 25.61
C SER A 76 -10.54 -6.91 25.73
N LYS A 77 -9.84 -5.92 25.18
CA LYS A 77 -10.21 -4.50 25.27
C LYS A 77 -11.25 -4.08 24.22
N SER A 78 -12.12 -3.16 24.65
CA SER A 78 -13.05 -2.45 23.79
C SER A 78 -12.31 -1.57 22.77
N PHE A 79 -13.02 -1.13 21.74
CA PHE A 79 -12.44 -0.25 20.72
C PHE A 79 -12.04 1.11 21.31
N GLU A 80 -12.87 1.65 22.19
CA GLU A 80 -12.71 2.94 22.84
C GLU A 80 -11.47 2.95 23.76
N GLU A 81 -11.25 1.87 24.53
CA GLU A 81 -10.01 1.69 25.31
C GLU A 81 -8.76 1.63 24.41
N ILE A 82 -8.83 0.89 23.29
CA ILE A 82 -7.71 0.80 22.34
C ILE A 82 -7.41 2.17 21.74
N GLN A 83 -8.45 2.94 21.41
CA GLN A 83 -8.31 4.28 20.87
C GLN A 83 -7.67 5.24 21.87
N MET A 84 -8.04 5.17 23.15
CA MET A 84 -7.38 5.92 24.21
C MET A 84 -5.89 5.57 24.35
N LEU A 85 -5.57 4.27 24.42
CA LEU A 85 -4.17 3.82 24.50
C LEU A 85 -3.34 4.30 23.31
N PHE A 86 -3.92 4.22 22.11
CA PHE A 86 -3.29 4.69 20.88
C PHE A 86 -3.00 6.20 20.94
N ASN A 87 -3.99 7.01 21.32
CA ASN A 87 -3.82 8.46 21.42
C ASN A 87 -2.77 8.86 22.47
N ASN A 88 -2.76 8.18 23.62
CA ASN A 88 -1.78 8.44 24.67
C ASN A 88 -0.36 8.08 24.21
N THR A 89 -0.20 6.94 23.53
CA THR A 89 1.10 6.53 22.96
C THR A 89 1.56 7.54 21.91
N ARG A 90 0.65 8.01 21.05
CA ARG A 90 0.97 8.99 20.02
C ARG A 90 1.41 10.33 20.62
N LYS A 91 0.70 10.82 21.64
CA LYS A 91 1.07 12.05 22.37
C LYS A 91 2.46 11.94 23.01
N TRP A 92 2.80 10.78 23.57
CA TRP A 92 4.13 10.56 24.15
C TRP A 92 5.24 10.63 23.10
N ILE A 93 5.03 10.04 21.91
CA ILE A 93 5.99 10.15 20.80
C ILE A 93 6.07 11.58 20.29
N GLU A 94 4.94 12.29 20.14
CA GLU A 94 4.93 13.69 19.71
C GLU A 94 5.72 14.59 20.70
N ALA A 95 5.58 14.36 22.00
CA ALA A 95 6.36 15.07 23.02
C ALA A 95 7.86 14.75 22.97
N PHE A 96 8.21 13.49 22.71
CA PHE A 96 9.62 13.08 22.55
C PHE A 96 10.27 13.76 21.34
N VAL A 97 9.58 13.78 20.20
CA VAL A 97 10.08 14.44 18.98
C VAL A 97 10.26 15.94 19.16
N LEU A 98 9.40 16.60 19.95
CA LEU A 98 9.54 18.03 20.24
C LEU A 98 10.81 18.33 21.03
N MET A 99 11.15 17.48 22.02
CA MET A 99 12.37 17.64 22.81
C MET A 99 13.64 17.53 21.95
N ASP A 100 13.68 16.59 20.99
CA ASP A 100 14.80 16.46 20.07
C ASP A 100 14.99 17.72 19.20
N ILE A 101 13.89 18.35 18.77
CA ILE A 101 13.93 19.58 17.96
C ILE A 101 14.42 20.78 18.78
N GLU A 102 14.01 20.92 20.05
CA GLU A 102 14.45 22.01 20.92
C GLU A 102 15.95 21.90 21.23
N LEU A 103 16.44 20.70 21.56
CA LEU A 103 17.86 20.46 21.85
C LEU A 103 18.76 20.81 20.66
N VAL A 104 18.33 20.50 19.43
CA VAL A 104 19.09 20.87 18.21
C VAL A 104 19.12 22.38 18.02
N LYS A 105 18.00 23.09 18.22
CA LYS A 105 17.94 24.55 18.05
C LYS A 105 18.79 25.31 19.06
N ASP A 106 18.84 24.85 20.31
CA ASP A 106 19.66 25.50 21.34
C ASP A 106 21.17 25.28 21.10
N SER A 107 21.54 24.18 20.45
CA SER A 107 22.92 23.97 20.00
C SER A 107 23.34 24.85 18.83
N GLU A 108 22.41 25.24 17.95
CA GLU A 108 22.70 26.06 16.76
C GLU A 108 22.86 27.55 17.10
N LYS A 109 22.11 28.03 18.11
CA LYS A 109 22.21 29.41 18.63
C LYS A 109 23.49 29.74 19.40
N SER A 110 24.36 28.74 19.66
CA SER A 110 25.68 28.96 20.25
C SER A 110 26.78 29.24 19.22
N SER A 111 26.47 29.27 17.91
CA SER A 111 27.45 29.61 16.85
C SER A 111 27.17 30.90 16.10
N GLU A 112 26.11 31.64 16.44
CA GLU A 112 25.76 32.90 15.76
C GLU A 112 26.31 34.10 16.55
N GLY A 113 27.64 34.10 16.68
CA GLY A 113 28.41 35.09 17.41
C GLY A 113 29.79 35.34 16.79
N SER A 114 29.92 35.33 15.46
CA SER A 114 31.02 36.03 14.79
C SER A 114 30.68 36.37 13.33
N GLU A 115 30.38 37.66 13.14
CA GLU A 115 30.80 38.52 12.03
C GLU A 115 30.49 38.21 10.56
N LYS A 116 30.16 39.30 9.88
CA LYS A 116 29.68 39.41 8.51
C LYS A 116 30.80 39.33 7.46
N ALA A 117 30.40 38.76 6.32
CA ALA A 117 30.65 39.19 4.93
C ALA A 117 32.02 38.97 4.26
N VAL A 118 31.94 38.39 3.05
CA VAL A 118 32.58 38.74 1.75
C VAL A 118 32.63 37.43 0.93
N GLU A 119 31.63 37.18 0.09
CA GLU A 119 31.60 37.47 -1.36
C GLU A 119 32.56 36.59 -2.20
N GLY A 120 31.95 35.79 -3.08
CA GLY A 120 32.52 35.37 -4.36
C GLY A 120 33.38 34.10 -4.39
N SER A 121 32.81 32.98 -4.87
CA SER A 121 33.28 32.45 -6.16
C SER A 121 32.31 31.42 -6.74
N GLU A 122 32.18 31.51 -8.05
CA GLU A 122 31.24 30.84 -8.93
C GLU A 122 31.83 29.53 -9.48
N LYS A 123 31.00 28.48 -9.46
CA LYS A 123 30.97 27.29 -10.33
C LYS A 123 32.24 26.45 -10.54
N ALA A 124 32.11 25.17 -10.18
CA ALA A 124 32.60 24.08 -11.04
C ALA A 124 31.69 22.85 -11.01
N LYS A 125 31.39 22.43 -12.23
CA LYS A 125 30.57 21.33 -12.73
C LYS A 125 31.16 19.95 -12.36
N LYS A 126 30.31 18.93 -12.52
CA LYS A 126 30.61 17.59 -13.08
C LYS A 126 30.77 16.45 -12.06
N GLY A 127 29.86 15.49 -12.18
CA GLY A 127 29.77 14.30 -11.33
C GLY A 127 30.75 13.19 -11.64
N SER A 128 30.60 12.10 -10.91
CA SER A 128 31.14 10.75 -11.12
C SER A 128 31.02 10.03 -9.77
N SER A 129 30.11 9.07 -9.61
CA SER A 129 30.32 7.63 -9.87
C SER A 129 30.74 6.86 -8.61
N LYS A 130 30.15 5.65 -8.50
CA LYS A 130 30.47 4.50 -7.63
C LYS A 130 30.01 4.54 -6.17
N ARG A 131 29.05 3.65 -5.88
CA ARG A 131 29.14 2.47 -4.99
C ARG A 131 27.71 1.97 -4.76
N ALA A 132 27.40 0.70 -4.60
CA ALA A 132 28.03 -0.59 -4.85
C ALA A 132 26.84 -1.56 -4.84
N GLY A 133 26.81 -2.52 -5.78
CA GLY A 133 25.76 -3.53 -5.78
C GLY A 133 25.88 -4.39 -4.52
N SER A 134 24.83 -4.39 -3.69
CA SER A 134 24.62 -5.44 -2.70
C SER A 134 23.55 -6.40 -3.26
N ASN A 135 24.03 -7.53 -3.76
CA ASN A 135 23.22 -8.73 -3.98
C ASN A 135 22.55 -9.09 -2.65
N LEU A 136 21.23 -8.97 -2.58
CA LEU A 136 20.42 -9.61 -1.57
C LEU A 136 19.83 -10.87 -2.21
N GLU A 137 20.54 -11.97 -1.98
CA GLU A 137 20.04 -13.33 -2.15
C GLU A 137 18.68 -13.46 -1.45
N GLN A 138 17.63 -13.60 -2.26
CA GLN A 138 16.29 -13.85 -1.79
C GLN A 138 16.15 -15.36 -1.60
N GLY A 139 16.41 -15.83 -0.38
CA GLY A 139 16.21 -17.22 0.01
C GLY A 139 14.74 -17.63 -0.10
N ASP A 140 14.44 -18.46 -1.11
CA ASP A 140 13.15 -19.11 -1.33
C ASP A 140 12.79 -20.04 -0.16
N THR A 141 11.88 -19.58 0.70
CA THR A 141 11.19 -20.47 1.66
C THR A 141 9.92 -21.00 1.01
N LYS A 142 10.03 -22.23 0.48
CA LYS A 142 8.91 -23.07 0.06
C LYS A 142 7.87 -23.17 1.19
N ARG A 143 6.69 -22.59 0.99
CA ARG A 143 5.48 -22.97 1.75
C ARG A 143 4.79 -24.13 1.02
N PRO A 144 4.56 -25.29 1.65
CA PRO A 144 3.62 -26.26 1.12
C PRO A 144 2.19 -25.70 1.24
N ARG A 145 1.46 -25.78 0.12
CA ARG A 145 0.02 -25.52 0.08
C ARG A 145 -0.69 -26.63 0.85
N THR A 146 -1.55 -26.21 1.78
CA THR A 146 -2.64 -27.02 2.33
C THR A 146 -3.62 -27.37 1.22
N GLY A 147 -3.96 -28.64 1.12
CA GLY A 147 -5.00 -29.13 0.22
C GLY A 147 -5.22 -30.62 0.43
N MET A 148 -6.09 -30.97 1.37
CA MET A 148 -6.89 -32.19 1.29
C MET A 148 -8.29 -31.85 1.79
N SER A 149 -9.17 -31.72 0.81
CA SER A 149 -10.62 -31.65 0.90
C SER A 149 -11.16 -32.91 1.58
N THR A 150 -12.00 -32.74 2.60
CA THR A 150 -12.97 -33.78 2.96
C THR A 150 -14.24 -33.57 2.12
N PRO A 151 -14.82 -34.63 1.53
CA PRO A 151 -16.14 -34.52 0.89
C PRO A 151 -17.20 -34.31 1.97
N ILE A 152 -18.03 -33.29 1.81
CA ILE A 152 -19.29 -33.17 2.56
C ILE A 152 -20.25 -34.16 1.90
N ASP A 153 -20.56 -35.24 2.60
CA ASP A 153 -21.62 -36.16 2.21
C ASP A 153 -22.98 -35.47 2.41
N LEU A 154 -23.71 -35.25 1.31
CA LEU A 154 -25.03 -34.60 1.29
C LEU A 154 -26.18 -35.62 1.43
N SER A 155 -25.90 -36.85 1.87
CA SER A 155 -26.90 -37.92 1.98
C SER A 155 -27.95 -37.75 3.09
N ASN A 156 -27.87 -36.72 3.94
CA ASN A 156 -28.72 -36.60 5.14
C ASN A 156 -29.50 -35.29 5.32
N VAL A 157 -30.13 -34.75 4.26
CA VAL A 157 -31.09 -33.63 4.39
C VAL A 157 -32.42 -33.89 3.66
N LEU A 158 -33.02 -35.06 3.86
CA LEU A 158 -34.43 -35.24 3.50
C LEU A 158 -35.14 -36.28 4.39
N ALA A 159 -35.38 -35.91 5.64
CA ALA A 159 -36.45 -36.51 6.42
C ALA A 159 -37.02 -35.46 7.37
N LEU A 160 -38.36 -35.40 7.44
CA LEU A 160 -39.23 -34.55 8.27
C LEU A 160 -39.91 -33.39 7.53
N ALA A 161 -40.98 -33.73 6.79
CA ALA A 161 -42.27 -33.04 6.87
C ALA A 161 -43.29 -33.70 5.92
N ILE A 162 -44.07 -34.67 6.41
CA ILE A 162 -45.41 -34.95 5.86
C ILE A 162 -46.38 -34.90 7.04
N PRO A 163 -47.27 -33.90 7.14
CA PRO A 163 -48.43 -33.97 8.01
C PRO A 163 -49.53 -34.79 7.30
N SER A 164 -49.98 -35.86 7.96
CA SER A 164 -51.18 -36.60 7.56
C SER A 164 -52.40 -35.74 7.87
N ASN A 165 -53.33 -35.66 6.93
CA ASN A 165 -54.72 -35.23 7.16
C ASN A 165 -55.63 -36.38 6.75
#